data_AF-A0AAD3HCA6-F1
#
_entry.id   AF-A0AAD3HCA6-F1
#
_cell.length_a   1.000
_cell.length_b   1.000
_cell.length_c   1.000
_cell.angle_alpha   90.00
_cell.angle_beta   90.00
_cell.angle_gamma   90.00
#
_symmetry.space_group_name_H-M   'P 1'
#
loop_
_entity.id
_entity.type
_entity.pdbx_description
1 polymer ?
#
loop_
_entity_poly.entity_id
_entity_poly.type
_entity_poly.pdbx_seq_one_letter_code
_entity_poly.pdbx_strand_id
1 'polypeptide(L)'
;MSSKRQKSSTVRVILSDEAKEQEQLALLKCEEARKKWIDSTHLDELEDVISMYRDALNAKKTIETKARKGQNSSKKRKSVKKDLVALSPKDYKKTGERLSLLYLQLNQPSKAQKGLEMLGFKCRLADSVLNYPMPKSTTSISKRKKQNKKAMQAPCAVLDNFLTNTELEHLQEVFVDRDADYWTLHDYQIEPPSPYFSFVIKISPNKPTHAKFGFLGKLVDKMKTCPHLLAKFPDIKKCKFVELWAHNRPHASGHQLHFDSDDEGNDGVRNPVISTILYLSDCPNIGGPSLITNQRLDSTQLASKGWLVHSQPKRLVAFDGKVLHGVVPGKGVPPIDECTGETPNRRVTLMMAFWKEIQIRDGDGPGSARPWPKTKSKHTPSWAKQLTCQTVQVKHDYKSCQAVDGIEIDHVYEHLNGRCWEEDNPMPEYDDIFQGF
;
A
#
# COMPACT_ATOMS: atom_id res chain seq x y z
N MET A 1 -53.14 22.16 -18.45
CA MET A 1 -52.00 21.28 -18.08
C MET A 1 -51.99 21.14 -16.56
N SER A 2 -52.38 19.96 -16.03
CA SER A 2 -52.53 19.72 -14.58
C SER A 2 -51.26 19.11 -13.99
N SER A 3 -50.64 19.82 -13.05
CA SER A 3 -49.43 19.41 -12.33
C SER A 3 -49.81 18.51 -11.15
N LYS A 4 -49.51 17.21 -11.25
CA LYS A 4 -49.62 16.26 -10.12
C LYS A 4 -48.41 16.42 -9.19
N ARG A 5 -48.60 17.09 -8.06
CA ARG A 5 -47.65 17.06 -6.91
C ARG A 5 -47.57 15.65 -6.33
N GLN A 6 -46.47 14.93 -6.59
CA GLN A 6 -46.10 13.72 -5.85
C GLN A 6 -45.75 14.11 -4.40
N LYS A 7 -46.57 13.68 -3.44
CA LYS A 7 -46.24 13.79 -2.01
C LYS A 7 -45.22 12.70 -1.67
N SER A 8 -43.95 13.07 -1.51
CA SER A 8 -42.93 12.18 -0.95
C SER A 8 -43.23 11.93 0.52
N SER A 9 -43.56 10.69 0.88
CA SER A 9 -43.74 10.27 2.27
C SER A 9 -42.40 9.87 2.87
N THR A 10 -41.83 10.68 3.75
CA THR A 10 -40.60 10.35 4.48
C THR A 10 -40.88 9.25 5.50
N VAL A 11 -40.41 8.02 5.24
CA VAL A 11 -40.42 6.92 6.21
C VAL A 11 -39.21 7.10 7.13
N ARG A 12 -39.46 7.30 8.44
CA ARG A 12 -38.39 7.26 9.45
C ARG A 12 -38.17 5.82 9.90
N VAL A 13 -36.99 5.28 9.61
CA VAL A 13 -36.52 4.02 10.19
C VAL A 13 -35.99 4.33 11.59
N ILE A 14 -36.50 3.66 12.61
CA ILE A 14 -35.99 3.74 13.98
C ILE A 14 -35.38 2.37 14.28
N LEU A 15 -34.07 2.33 14.47
CA LEU A 15 -33.39 1.12 14.95
C LEU A 15 -33.76 0.91 16.42
N SER A 16 -34.13 -0.32 16.78
CA SER A 16 -34.21 -0.73 18.19
C SER A 16 -32.81 -0.73 18.80
N ASP A 17 -32.72 -0.66 20.12
CA ASP A 17 -31.42 -0.74 20.80
C ASP A 17 -30.77 -2.12 20.58
N GLU A 18 -31.57 -3.19 20.51
CA GLU A 18 -31.13 -4.53 20.10
C GLU A 18 -30.48 -4.54 18.69
N ALA A 19 -31.05 -3.80 17.72
CA ALA A 19 -30.50 -3.74 16.37
C ALA A 19 -29.16 -2.98 16.32
N LYS A 20 -28.98 -1.96 17.18
CA LYS A 20 -27.71 -1.24 17.32
C LYS A 20 -26.66 -2.10 18.00
N GLU A 21 -27.05 -2.87 19.02
CA GLU A 21 -26.17 -3.81 19.71
C GLU A 21 -25.67 -4.91 18.75
N GLN A 22 -26.55 -5.46 17.92
CA GLN A 22 -26.18 -6.43 16.88
C GLN A 22 -25.21 -5.85 15.84
N GLU A 23 -25.42 -4.60 15.43
CA GLU A 23 -24.50 -3.88 14.53
C GLU A 23 -23.12 -3.66 15.19
N GLN A 24 -23.09 -3.23 16.44
CA GLN A 24 -21.86 -3.03 17.20
C GLN A 24 -21.09 -4.34 17.43
N LEU A 25 -21.79 -5.43 17.76
CA LEU A 25 -21.16 -6.74 17.96
C LEU A 25 -20.54 -7.27 16.66
N ALA A 26 -21.24 -7.09 15.53
CA ALA A 26 -20.70 -7.46 14.22
C ALA A 26 -19.45 -6.63 13.86
N LEU A 27 -19.47 -5.33 14.15
CA LEU A 27 -18.32 -4.44 13.93
C LEU A 27 -17.12 -4.85 14.80
N LEU A 28 -17.34 -5.07 16.10
CA LEU A 28 -16.29 -5.50 17.03
C LEU A 28 -15.63 -6.80 16.55
N LYS A 29 -16.43 -7.77 16.10
CA LYS A 29 -15.92 -9.02 15.54
C LYS A 29 -15.06 -8.79 14.28
N CYS A 30 -15.36 -7.80 13.45
CA CYS A 30 -14.52 -7.43 12.29
C CYS A 30 -13.18 -6.83 12.71
N GLU A 31 -13.18 -6.00 13.76
CA GLU A 31 -11.98 -5.39 14.33
C GLU A 31 -11.08 -6.43 14.99
N GLU A 32 -11.65 -7.34 15.78
CA GLU A 32 -10.95 -8.47 16.39
C GLU A 32 -10.37 -9.41 15.32
N ALA A 33 -11.13 -9.74 14.27
CA ALA A 33 -10.65 -10.55 13.16
C ALA A 33 -9.46 -9.91 12.48
N ARG A 34 -9.50 -8.58 12.27
CA ARG A 34 -8.40 -7.87 11.64
C ARG A 34 -7.16 -7.80 12.53
N LYS A 35 -7.34 -7.53 13.82
CA LYS A 35 -6.24 -7.57 14.79
C LYS A 35 -5.58 -8.95 14.81
N LYS A 36 -6.39 -10.01 14.91
CA LYS A 36 -5.90 -11.39 14.87
C LYS A 36 -5.14 -11.69 13.58
N TRP A 37 -5.62 -11.24 12.43
CA TRP A 37 -4.90 -11.42 11.15
C TRP A 37 -3.54 -10.72 11.12
N ILE A 38 -3.46 -9.48 11.62
CA ILE A 38 -2.21 -8.72 11.70
C ILE A 38 -1.18 -9.41 12.60
N ASP A 39 -1.66 -10.02 13.68
CA ASP A 39 -0.84 -10.66 14.71
C ASP A 39 -0.61 -12.18 14.44
N SER A 40 -1.20 -12.74 13.38
CA SER A 40 -1.12 -14.19 13.10
C SER A 40 0.30 -14.62 12.75
N THR A 41 0.79 -15.67 13.41
CA THR A 41 2.08 -16.31 13.15
C THR A 41 1.94 -17.74 12.64
N HIS A 42 0.72 -18.30 12.67
CA HIS A 42 0.42 -19.64 12.15
C HIS A 42 -0.75 -19.66 11.16
N LEU A 43 -0.71 -20.59 10.19
CA LEU A 43 -1.71 -20.64 9.11
C LEU A 43 -3.11 -21.03 9.58
N ASP A 44 -3.23 -21.83 10.64
CA ASP A 44 -4.51 -22.23 11.24
C ASP A 44 -5.24 -21.04 11.88
N GLU A 45 -4.51 -20.04 12.39
CA GLU A 45 -5.09 -18.80 12.90
C GLU A 45 -5.84 -18.01 11.81
N LEU A 46 -5.45 -18.15 10.54
CA LEU A 46 -6.14 -17.51 9.42
C LEU A 46 -7.51 -18.13 9.14
N GLU A 47 -7.72 -19.41 9.45
CA GLU A 47 -9.05 -20.04 9.35
C GLU A 47 -10.02 -19.47 10.40
N ASP A 48 -9.52 -19.19 11.62
CA ASP A 48 -10.30 -18.47 12.64
C ASP A 48 -10.68 -17.07 12.17
N VAL A 49 -9.74 -16.33 11.57
CA VAL A 49 -10.00 -14.99 11.00
C VAL A 49 -11.09 -15.07 9.93
N ILE A 50 -11.00 -16.05 9.03
CA ILE A 50 -12.02 -16.30 7.99
C ILE A 50 -13.39 -16.57 8.63
N SER A 51 -13.44 -17.39 9.68
CA SER A 51 -14.67 -17.68 10.40
C SER A 51 -15.27 -16.41 11.02
N MET A 52 -14.45 -15.57 11.66
CA MET A 52 -14.91 -14.32 12.27
C MET A 52 -15.48 -13.35 11.24
N TYR A 53 -14.84 -13.18 10.08
CA TYR A 53 -15.39 -12.34 9.01
C TYR A 53 -16.70 -12.89 8.44
N ARG A 54 -16.80 -14.21 8.24
CA ARG A 54 -18.06 -14.85 7.80
C ARG A 54 -19.19 -14.61 8.79
N ASP A 55 -18.92 -14.80 10.07
CA ASP A 55 -19.89 -14.56 11.14
C ASP A 55 -20.38 -13.11 11.13
N ALA A 56 -19.47 -12.14 11.01
CA ALA A 56 -19.84 -10.73 10.97
C ALA A 56 -20.66 -10.36 9.73
N LEU A 57 -20.31 -10.90 8.55
CA LEU A 57 -21.08 -10.70 7.30
C LEU A 57 -22.47 -11.35 7.34
N ASN A 58 -22.61 -12.45 8.08
CA ASN A 58 -23.87 -13.17 8.22
C ASN A 58 -24.75 -12.66 9.37
N ALA A 59 -24.19 -11.91 10.31
CA ALA A 59 -24.91 -11.30 11.42
C ALA A 59 -26.11 -10.50 10.90
N LYS A 60 -27.26 -10.68 11.56
CA LYS A 60 -28.52 -10.02 11.20
C LYS A 60 -28.93 -9.04 12.29
N LYS A 61 -29.61 -7.97 11.88
CA LYS A 61 -30.34 -7.08 12.76
C LYS A 61 -31.81 -6.98 12.39
N THR A 62 -32.69 -6.99 13.38
CA THR A 62 -34.13 -6.89 13.16
C THR A 62 -34.55 -5.42 13.19
N ILE A 63 -35.11 -4.93 12.08
CA ILE A 63 -35.66 -3.56 12.03
C ILE A 63 -37.19 -3.62 12.05
N GLU A 64 -37.78 -2.85 12.97
CA GLU A 64 -39.22 -2.60 12.99
C GLU A 64 -39.57 -1.31 12.24
N THR A 65 -40.33 -1.42 11.15
CA THR A 65 -40.90 -0.25 10.47
C THR A 65 -42.32 0.00 10.95
N LYS A 66 -42.55 1.18 11.55
CA LYS A 66 -43.88 1.67 11.93
C LYS A 66 -44.39 2.62 10.86
N ALA A 67 -45.33 2.16 10.03
CA ALA A 67 -45.96 3.03 9.03
C ALA A 67 -46.75 4.16 9.72
N ARG A 68 -46.44 5.42 9.40
CA ARG A 68 -47.26 6.57 9.82
C ARG A 68 -48.55 6.57 9.01
N LYS A 69 -49.69 6.41 9.68
CA LYS A 69 -51.00 6.68 9.08
C LYS A 69 -51.33 8.17 9.15
N GLY A 70 -51.94 8.68 8.08
CA GLY A 70 -52.65 9.97 8.10
C GLY A 70 -53.76 9.96 9.15
N GLN A 71 -54.08 11.14 9.68
CA GLN A 71 -54.72 11.40 10.98
C GLN A 71 -56.08 10.73 11.30
N ASN A 72 -56.74 9.98 10.42
CA ASN A 72 -58.17 9.62 10.58
C ASN A 72 -58.53 8.12 10.58
N SER A 73 -57.78 7.20 11.22
CA SER A 73 -58.34 5.84 11.42
C SER A 73 -57.83 5.09 12.66
N SER A 74 -58.80 4.62 13.47
CA SER A 74 -58.69 3.86 14.73
C SER A 74 -58.28 2.38 14.57
N LYS A 75 -57.63 1.97 13.48
CA LYS A 75 -57.23 0.56 13.25
C LYS A 75 -55.83 0.25 13.84
N LYS A 76 -55.70 -0.87 14.56
CA LYS A 76 -54.45 -1.41 15.16
C LYS A 76 -53.25 -1.28 14.20
N ARG A 77 -52.12 -0.80 14.72
CA ARG A 77 -50.84 -0.66 13.98
C ARG A 77 -50.31 -2.06 13.63
N LYS A 78 -50.08 -2.34 12.35
CA LYS A 78 -49.34 -3.53 11.90
C LYS A 78 -47.86 -3.16 11.82
N SER A 79 -47.04 -3.64 12.75
CA SER A 79 -45.57 -3.55 12.63
C SER A 79 -45.09 -4.60 11.65
N VAL A 80 -44.12 -4.25 10.81
CA VAL A 80 -43.42 -5.19 9.95
C VAL A 80 -41.98 -5.29 10.47
N LYS A 81 -41.57 -6.50 10.85
CA LYS A 81 -40.19 -6.85 11.18
C LYS A 81 -39.48 -7.31 9.91
N LYS A 82 -38.27 -6.82 9.67
CA LYS A 82 -37.41 -7.27 8.57
C LYS A 82 -36.01 -7.48 9.09
N ASP A 83 -35.45 -8.63 8.79
CA ASP A 83 -34.06 -8.93 9.09
C ASP A 83 -33.17 -8.35 7.98
N LEU A 84 -32.24 -7.50 8.39
CA LEU A 84 -31.20 -6.95 7.52
C LEU A 84 -29.85 -7.46 7.99
N VAL A 85 -28.82 -7.26 7.18
CA VAL A 85 -27.43 -7.46 7.63
C VAL A 85 -27.12 -6.46 8.75
N ALA A 86 -26.41 -6.92 9.78
CA ALA A 86 -26.09 -6.12 10.96
C ALA A 86 -25.14 -4.97 10.62
N LEU A 87 -24.07 -5.26 9.88
CA LEU A 87 -23.07 -4.27 9.46
C LEU A 87 -23.67 -3.14 8.61
N SER A 88 -23.09 -1.95 8.75
CA SER A 88 -23.35 -0.85 7.81
C SER A 88 -22.88 -1.22 6.39
N PRO A 89 -23.39 -0.59 5.32
CA PRO A 89 -22.92 -0.88 3.96
C PRO A 89 -21.40 -0.71 3.78
N LYS A 90 -20.81 0.29 4.44
CA LYS A 90 -19.36 0.56 4.40
C LYS A 90 -18.58 -0.57 5.08
N ASP A 91 -19.00 -0.98 6.27
CA ASP A 91 -18.31 -2.02 7.03
C ASP A 91 -18.53 -3.40 6.39
N TYR A 92 -19.70 -3.64 5.80
CA TYR A 92 -19.98 -4.84 5.02
C TYR A 92 -19.03 -4.95 3.82
N LYS A 93 -18.87 -3.85 3.05
CA LYS A 93 -17.94 -3.81 1.91
C LYS A 93 -16.50 -4.07 2.35
N LYS A 94 -16.00 -3.33 3.35
CA LYS A 94 -14.66 -3.50 3.90
C LYS A 94 -14.39 -4.92 4.42
N THR A 95 -15.38 -5.51 5.09
CA THR A 95 -15.27 -6.88 5.65
C THR A 95 -15.27 -7.93 4.54
N GLY A 96 -16.11 -7.76 3.52
CA GLY A 96 -16.16 -8.66 2.37
C GLY A 96 -14.90 -8.58 1.51
N GLU A 97 -14.31 -7.39 1.35
CA GLU A 97 -13.02 -7.19 0.67
C GLU A 97 -11.89 -7.96 1.38
N ARG A 98 -11.79 -7.83 2.71
CA ARG A 98 -10.79 -8.53 3.54
C ARG A 98 -10.93 -10.04 3.46
N LEU A 99 -12.16 -10.56 3.58
CA LEU A 99 -12.43 -11.98 3.42
C LEU A 99 -12.07 -12.50 2.02
N SER A 100 -12.37 -11.71 0.99
CA SER A 100 -12.05 -12.06 -0.40
C SER A 100 -10.54 -12.12 -0.63
N LEU A 101 -9.79 -11.17 -0.07
CA LEU A 101 -8.32 -11.19 -0.11
C LEU A 101 -7.74 -12.46 0.52
N LEU A 102 -8.22 -12.85 1.70
CA LEU A 102 -7.79 -14.08 2.38
C LEU A 102 -8.02 -15.32 1.51
N TYR A 103 -9.21 -15.44 0.89
CA TYR A 103 -9.45 -16.55 -0.03
C TYR A 103 -8.51 -16.56 -1.23
N LEU A 104 -8.24 -15.40 -1.83
CA LEU A 104 -7.33 -15.30 -2.98
C LEU A 104 -5.91 -15.70 -2.59
N GLN A 105 -5.42 -15.20 -1.45
CA GLN A 105 -4.10 -15.53 -0.92
C GLN A 105 -3.95 -17.00 -0.49
N LEU A 106 -5.05 -17.64 -0.06
CA LEU A 106 -5.11 -19.07 0.28
C LEU A 106 -5.46 -19.96 -0.93
N ASN A 107 -5.38 -19.43 -2.15
CA ASN A 107 -5.63 -20.17 -3.39
C ASN A 107 -7.07 -20.75 -3.49
N GLN A 108 -8.07 -19.98 -3.04
CA GLN A 108 -9.50 -20.30 -3.08
C GLN A 108 -10.31 -19.28 -3.90
N PRO A 109 -9.96 -19.00 -5.17
CA PRO A 109 -10.54 -17.90 -5.94
C PRO A 109 -12.05 -18.01 -6.18
N SER A 110 -12.58 -19.24 -6.29
CA SER A 110 -14.02 -19.46 -6.45
C SER A 110 -14.85 -18.98 -5.26
N LYS A 111 -14.29 -19.00 -4.04
CA LYS A 111 -14.96 -18.46 -2.85
C LYS A 111 -14.92 -16.93 -2.82
N ALA A 112 -13.83 -16.33 -3.31
CA ALA A 112 -13.69 -14.88 -3.41
C ALA A 112 -14.63 -14.30 -4.48
N GLN A 113 -14.75 -14.94 -5.65
CA GLN A 113 -15.51 -14.45 -6.79
C GLN A 113 -16.94 -14.02 -6.40
N LYS A 114 -17.69 -14.91 -5.74
CA LYS A 114 -19.08 -14.62 -5.34
C LYS A 114 -19.17 -13.42 -4.38
N GLY A 115 -18.22 -13.30 -3.46
CA GLY A 115 -18.14 -12.17 -2.54
C GLY A 115 -17.89 -10.85 -3.30
N LEU A 116 -16.91 -10.85 -4.21
CA LEU A 116 -16.57 -9.68 -5.01
C LEU A 116 -17.71 -9.24 -5.93
N GLU A 117 -18.41 -10.18 -6.57
CA GLU A 117 -19.61 -9.91 -7.38
C GLU A 117 -20.72 -9.25 -6.54
N MET A 118 -20.97 -9.75 -5.32
CA MET A 118 -21.96 -9.18 -4.40
C MET A 118 -21.59 -7.77 -3.93
N LEU A 119 -20.30 -7.44 -3.90
CA LEU A 119 -19.79 -6.11 -3.56
C LEU A 119 -19.79 -5.14 -4.75
N GLY A 120 -20.11 -5.62 -5.95
CA GLY A 120 -20.22 -4.81 -7.17
C GLY A 120 -18.91 -4.66 -7.95
N PHE A 121 -17.86 -5.40 -7.60
CA PHE A 121 -16.63 -5.40 -8.39
C PHE A 121 -16.85 -6.06 -9.76
N LYS A 122 -16.04 -5.65 -10.74
CA LYS A 122 -16.04 -6.20 -12.11
C LYS A 122 -14.70 -6.84 -12.46
N CYS A 123 -13.64 -6.27 -11.93
CA CYS A 123 -12.26 -6.63 -12.17
C CYS A 123 -11.54 -6.81 -10.83
N ARG A 124 -10.43 -7.56 -10.84
CA ARG A 124 -9.52 -7.67 -9.71
C ARG A 124 -8.07 -7.71 -10.16
N LEU A 125 -7.16 -7.48 -9.23
CA LEU A 125 -5.76 -7.86 -9.45
C LEU A 125 -5.63 -9.36 -9.66
N ALA A 126 -4.74 -9.74 -10.56
CA ALA A 126 -4.54 -11.11 -10.99
C ALA A 126 -4.12 -12.04 -9.85
N ASP A 127 -4.41 -13.33 -9.96
CA ASP A 127 -3.94 -14.36 -9.03
C ASP A 127 -2.41 -14.35 -8.91
N SER A 128 -1.69 -14.10 -10.00
CA SER A 128 -0.23 -13.94 -9.99
C SER A 128 0.26 -12.70 -9.23
N VAL A 129 -0.62 -11.72 -8.97
CA VAL A 129 -0.37 -10.56 -8.12
C VAL A 129 -0.76 -10.86 -6.68
N LEU A 130 -2.00 -11.25 -6.42
CA LEU A 130 -2.55 -11.39 -5.06
C LEU A 130 -2.08 -12.66 -4.36
N ASN A 131 -1.83 -13.74 -5.10
CA ASN A 131 -1.20 -14.97 -4.63
C ASN A 131 0.21 -15.12 -5.25
N TYR A 132 0.97 -14.02 -5.24
CA TYR A 132 2.27 -13.90 -5.90
C TYR A 132 3.24 -15.07 -5.67
N PRO A 133 4.07 -15.42 -6.66
CA PRO A 133 5.11 -16.43 -6.46
C PRO A 133 6.13 -15.96 -5.40
N MET A 134 6.41 -16.84 -4.43
CA MET A 134 7.51 -16.62 -3.49
C MET A 134 8.85 -16.84 -4.20
N PRO A 135 9.91 -16.07 -3.87
CA PRO A 135 11.24 -16.37 -4.36
C PRO A 135 11.61 -17.77 -3.90
N LYS A 136 11.91 -18.68 -4.82
CA LYS A 136 12.44 -20.00 -4.45
C LYS A 136 13.80 -19.76 -3.77
N SER A 137 14.03 -20.41 -2.64
CA SER A 137 15.36 -20.50 -2.01
C SER A 137 16.31 -21.15 -3.02
N THR A 138 17.02 -20.28 -3.77
CA THR A 138 18.16 -20.50 -4.67
C THR A 138 18.11 -21.62 -5.73
N THR A 139 18.89 -21.40 -6.81
CA THR A 139 19.26 -22.39 -7.85
C THR A 139 18.18 -22.91 -8.80
N SER A 140 17.59 -22.01 -9.58
CA SER A 140 17.50 -22.31 -11.03
C SER A 140 17.58 -21.02 -11.83
N ILE A 141 18.77 -20.74 -12.35
CA ILE A 141 18.94 -19.87 -13.52
C ILE A 141 18.17 -20.56 -14.64
N SER A 142 16.88 -20.26 -14.76
CA SER A 142 16.10 -20.69 -15.90
C SER A 142 16.77 -20.07 -17.13
N LYS A 143 17.35 -20.94 -17.98
CA LYS A 143 17.89 -20.54 -19.28
C LYS A 143 16.74 -19.94 -20.07
N ARG A 144 16.60 -18.61 -20.01
CA ARG A 144 15.62 -17.85 -20.80
C ARG A 144 15.86 -18.20 -22.26
N LYS A 145 14.92 -18.93 -22.88
CA LYS A 145 14.88 -19.10 -24.34
C LYS A 145 14.82 -17.68 -24.92
N LYS A 146 15.81 -17.32 -25.76
CA LYS A 146 15.83 -16.06 -26.52
C LYS A 146 14.59 -16.02 -27.42
N GLN A 147 13.50 -15.44 -26.93
CA GLN A 147 12.39 -15.06 -27.78
C GLN A 147 12.68 -13.66 -28.35
N ASN A 148 12.82 -13.60 -29.67
CA ASN A 148 13.09 -12.40 -30.49
C ASN A 148 11.90 -11.42 -30.55
N LYS A 149 11.13 -11.25 -29.46
CA LYS A 149 10.23 -10.09 -29.36
C LYS A 149 11.00 -8.96 -28.68
N LYS A 150 10.80 -7.73 -29.17
CA LYS A 150 11.34 -6.49 -28.60
C LYS A 150 10.73 -6.32 -27.20
N ALA A 151 11.27 -7.05 -26.22
CA ALA A 151 10.72 -7.14 -24.88
C ALA A 151 10.71 -5.74 -24.27
N MET A 152 9.54 -5.31 -23.82
CA MET A 152 9.40 -4.04 -23.13
C MET A 152 10.30 -4.05 -21.90
N GLN A 153 11.18 -3.06 -21.81
CA GLN A 153 12.11 -2.96 -20.70
C GLN A 153 11.33 -2.64 -19.41
N ALA A 154 11.63 -3.34 -18.32
CA ALA A 154 11.04 -3.06 -17.02
C ALA A 154 11.19 -1.56 -16.68
N PRO A 155 10.17 -0.88 -16.14
CA PRO A 155 10.26 0.53 -15.74
C PRO A 155 11.01 0.73 -14.41
N CYS A 156 11.62 -0.34 -13.87
CA CYS A 156 12.36 -0.33 -12.60
C CYS A 156 13.77 -0.94 -12.71
N ALA A 157 14.66 -0.53 -11.82
CA ALA A 157 15.93 -1.18 -11.52
C ALA A 157 15.90 -1.68 -10.06
N VAL A 158 16.36 -2.90 -9.82
CA VAL A 158 16.46 -3.49 -8.48
C VAL A 158 17.94 -3.80 -8.20
N LEU A 159 18.44 -3.32 -7.06
CA LEU A 159 19.82 -3.46 -6.63
C LEU A 159 19.87 -4.09 -5.25
N ASP A 160 20.36 -5.31 -5.16
CA ASP A 160 20.69 -5.97 -3.90
C ASP A 160 22.00 -5.44 -3.34
N ASN A 161 22.14 -5.47 -2.01
CA ASN A 161 23.30 -4.95 -1.29
C ASN A 161 23.65 -3.50 -1.69
N PHE A 162 22.61 -2.69 -1.91
CA PHE A 162 22.76 -1.27 -2.16
C PHE A 162 23.27 -0.56 -0.91
N LEU A 163 22.69 -0.85 0.26
CA LEU A 163 23.17 -0.34 1.54
C LEU A 163 24.36 -1.18 2.05
N THR A 164 25.32 -0.54 2.71
CA THR A 164 26.25 -1.26 3.58
C THR A 164 25.54 -1.71 4.87
N ASN A 165 26.13 -2.62 5.65
CA ASN A 165 25.56 -3.02 6.94
C ASN A 165 25.42 -1.82 7.88
N THR A 166 26.46 -0.99 8.01
CA THR A 166 26.39 0.24 8.82
C THR A 166 25.34 1.24 8.34
N GLU A 167 25.13 1.36 7.02
CA GLU A 167 24.06 2.23 6.50
C GLU A 167 22.67 1.67 6.79
N LEU A 168 22.52 0.34 6.76
CA LEU A 168 21.27 -0.33 7.13
C LEU A 168 21.01 -0.16 8.63
N GLU A 169 21.96 -0.52 9.50
CA GLU A 169 21.87 -0.39 10.96
C GLU A 169 21.45 1.02 11.37
N HIS A 170 22.11 2.04 10.82
CA HIS A 170 21.79 3.45 11.09
C HIS A 170 20.36 3.82 10.68
N LEU A 171 19.86 3.29 9.56
CA LEU A 171 18.47 3.51 9.14
C LEU A 171 17.48 2.72 10.01
N GLN A 172 17.86 1.54 10.49
CA GLN A 172 17.02 0.71 11.34
C GLN A 172 16.81 1.35 12.72
N GLU A 173 17.85 1.95 13.29
CA GLU A 173 17.75 2.75 14.53
C GLU A 173 16.71 3.88 14.43
N VAL A 174 16.50 4.45 13.23
CA VAL A 174 15.55 5.54 13.00
C VAL A 174 14.13 5.02 12.76
N PHE A 175 13.98 3.90 12.04
CA PHE A 175 12.71 3.53 11.40
C PHE A 175 12.12 2.17 11.82
N VAL A 176 12.93 1.22 12.32
CA VAL A 176 12.41 -0.14 12.58
C VAL A 176 11.58 -0.20 13.84
N ASP A 177 12.05 0.41 14.92
CA ASP A 177 11.27 0.51 16.16
C ASP A 177 9.97 1.29 15.91
N ARG A 178 8.84 0.72 16.32
CA ARG A 178 7.50 1.32 16.16
C ARG A 178 7.30 2.53 17.07
N ASP A 179 8.02 2.58 18.17
CA ASP A 179 7.94 3.64 19.16
C ASP A 179 9.01 4.73 18.91
N ALA A 180 9.80 4.60 17.84
CA ALA A 180 10.75 5.61 17.42
C ALA A 180 10.08 6.97 17.19
N ASP A 181 10.80 8.06 17.50
CA ASP A 181 10.32 9.44 17.36
C ASP A 181 9.77 9.76 15.97
N TYR A 182 10.25 9.09 14.91
CA TYR A 182 9.71 9.28 13.57
C TYR A 182 8.24 8.84 13.47
N TRP A 183 7.79 7.82 14.19
CA TRP A 183 6.41 7.35 14.11
C TRP A 183 5.52 8.07 15.12
N THR A 184 5.98 8.19 16.36
CA THR A 184 5.19 8.75 17.47
C THR A 184 4.90 10.24 17.28
N LEU A 185 5.86 11.03 16.76
CA LEU A 185 5.66 12.46 16.50
C LEU A 185 4.72 12.74 15.32
N HIS A 186 4.44 11.75 14.48
CA HIS A 186 3.53 11.89 13.33
C HIS A 186 2.24 11.10 13.49
N ASP A 187 1.97 10.54 14.68
CA ASP A 187 0.81 9.70 14.97
C ASP A 187 0.62 8.62 13.89
N TYR A 188 1.71 7.94 13.51
CA TYR A 188 1.68 6.99 12.41
C TYR A 188 0.85 5.75 12.77
N GLN A 189 -0.26 5.57 12.05
CA GLN A 189 -1.20 4.47 12.26
C GLN A 189 -1.52 3.82 10.92
N ILE A 190 -1.81 2.51 10.96
CA ILE A 190 -2.21 1.74 9.78
C ILE A 190 -3.74 1.66 9.66
N GLU A 191 -4.43 1.55 10.79
CA GLU A 191 -5.89 1.44 10.85
C GLU A 191 -6.46 2.20 12.06
N PRO A 192 -7.23 3.28 11.83
CA PRO A 192 -7.33 4.01 10.56
C PRO A 192 -5.95 4.51 10.11
N PRO A 193 -5.70 4.66 8.80
CA PRO A 193 -4.41 5.15 8.33
C PRO A 193 -4.20 6.60 8.76
N SER A 194 -3.00 6.92 9.26
CA SER A 194 -2.59 8.30 9.51
C SER A 194 -2.57 9.10 8.19
N PRO A 195 -2.79 10.42 8.24
CA PRO A 195 -2.59 11.28 7.06
C PRO A 195 -1.20 11.09 6.44
N TYR A 196 -1.10 11.26 5.12
CA TYR A 196 0.18 11.21 4.43
C TYR A 196 1.12 12.32 4.94
N PHE A 197 2.39 11.98 5.13
CA PHE A 197 3.42 12.96 5.44
C PHE A 197 4.75 12.64 4.79
N SER A 198 5.42 13.69 4.33
CA SER A 198 6.72 13.59 3.69
C SER A 198 7.52 14.88 3.89
N PHE A 199 8.83 14.77 3.70
CA PHE A 199 9.77 15.87 3.89
C PHE A 199 10.62 16.10 2.65
N VAL A 200 10.77 17.36 2.26
CA VAL A 200 11.55 17.75 1.09
C VAL A 200 12.88 18.37 1.51
N ILE A 201 13.96 17.88 0.92
CA ILE A 201 15.25 18.53 0.92
C ILE A 201 15.56 19.11 -0.47
N LYS A 202 16.11 20.33 -0.48
CA LYS A 202 16.63 20.95 -1.69
C LYS A 202 18.06 20.48 -1.93
N ILE A 203 18.29 19.85 -3.09
CA ILE A 203 19.57 19.33 -3.52
C ILE A 203 20.15 20.18 -4.64
N SER A 204 21.47 20.18 -4.77
CA SER A 204 22.15 20.86 -5.88
C SER A 204 22.53 19.83 -6.94
N PRO A 205 22.36 20.12 -8.23
CA PRO A 205 22.87 19.25 -9.29
C PRO A 205 24.39 19.05 -9.22
N ASN A 206 25.13 20.09 -8.84
CA ASN A 206 26.59 20.15 -8.94
C ASN A 206 27.33 20.18 -7.59
N LYS A 207 26.63 20.04 -6.46
CA LYS A 207 27.28 20.02 -5.13
C LYS A 207 26.86 18.76 -4.38
N PRO A 208 27.77 18.12 -3.64
CA PRO A 208 27.43 16.98 -2.81
C PRO A 208 26.39 17.37 -1.75
N THR A 209 25.34 16.58 -1.64
CA THR A 209 24.21 16.78 -0.72
C THR A 209 24.63 16.52 0.73
N HIS A 210 25.55 15.56 0.94
CA HIS A 210 26.04 15.20 2.28
C HIS A 210 26.70 16.37 3.03
N ALA A 211 27.26 17.35 2.32
CA ALA A 211 27.83 18.55 2.94
C ALA A 211 26.80 19.35 3.76
N LYS A 212 25.51 19.26 3.40
CA LYS A 212 24.41 19.95 4.09
C LYS A 212 23.55 19.02 4.93
N PHE A 213 23.36 17.77 4.49
CA PHE A 213 22.40 16.84 5.08
C PHE A 213 23.04 15.56 5.64
N GLY A 214 24.36 15.56 5.90
CA GLY A 214 25.05 14.47 6.59
C GLY A 214 24.79 13.10 5.96
N PHE A 215 24.42 12.12 6.79
CA PHE A 215 24.06 10.77 6.39
C PHE A 215 23.00 10.70 5.28
N LEU A 216 21.88 11.41 5.41
CA LEU A 216 20.82 11.45 4.40
C LEU A 216 21.34 11.98 3.07
N GLY A 217 22.15 13.04 3.12
CA GLY A 217 22.78 13.58 1.91
C GLY A 217 23.75 12.59 1.27
N LYS A 218 24.42 11.73 2.05
CA LYS A 218 25.28 10.65 1.54
C LYS A 218 24.45 9.59 0.81
N LEU A 219 23.29 9.20 1.32
CA LEU A 219 22.38 8.28 0.62
C LEU A 219 21.89 8.86 -0.71
N VAL A 220 21.50 10.14 -0.70
CA VAL A 220 21.07 10.84 -1.92
C VAL A 220 22.19 10.93 -2.95
N ASP A 221 23.40 11.30 -2.52
CA ASP A 221 24.57 11.34 -3.41
C ASP A 221 24.88 9.93 -3.96
N LYS A 222 24.77 8.88 -3.13
CA LYS A 222 24.95 7.48 -3.52
C LYS A 222 23.99 7.06 -4.61
N MET A 223 22.70 7.42 -4.50
CA MET A 223 21.70 7.15 -5.55
C MET A 223 22.00 7.94 -6.84
N LYS A 224 22.29 9.24 -6.73
CA LYS A 224 22.58 10.11 -7.88
C LYS A 224 23.86 9.74 -8.63
N THR A 225 24.79 9.05 -7.98
CA THR A 225 26.07 8.64 -8.59
C THR A 225 26.14 7.14 -8.89
N CYS A 226 25.11 6.37 -8.56
CA CYS A 226 25.06 4.93 -8.82
C CYS A 226 25.04 4.64 -10.33
N PRO A 227 26.04 3.91 -10.88
CA PRO A 227 26.10 3.62 -12.31
C PRO A 227 24.87 2.87 -12.85
N HIS A 228 24.34 1.93 -12.07
CA HIS A 228 23.15 1.16 -12.46
C HIS A 228 21.90 2.04 -12.57
N LEU A 229 21.70 2.97 -11.63
CA LEU A 229 20.59 3.92 -11.70
C LEU A 229 20.80 4.91 -12.84
N LEU A 230 22.02 5.41 -13.04
CA LEU A 230 22.31 6.37 -14.11
C LEU A 230 22.16 5.79 -15.51
N ALA A 231 22.44 4.49 -15.68
CA ALA A 231 22.21 3.81 -16.95
C ALA A 231 20.72 3.77 -17.32
N LYS A 232 19.83 3.69 -16.32
CA LYS A 232 18.38 3.57 -16.52
C LYS A 232 17.64 4.90 -16.42
N PHE A 233 18.06 5.76 -15.51
CA PHE A 233 17.41 7.01 -15.12
C PHE A 233 18.43 8.16 -15.08
N PRO A 234 19.03 8.53 -16.22
CA PRO A 234 20.07 9.56 -16.28
C PRO A 234 19.57 10.93 -15.77
N ASP A 235 18.27 11.19 -15.88
CA ASP A 235 17.63 12.43 -15.48
C ASP A 235 17.62 12.67 -13.95
N ILE A 236 17.92 11.66 -13.12
CA ILE A 236 18.08 11.84 -11.66
C ILE A 236 19.12 12.91 -11.31
N LYS A 237 20.13 13.12 -12.17
CA LYS A 237 21.15 14.16 -12.00
C LYS A 237 20.59 15.58 -12.11
N LYS A 238 19.49 15.75 -12.84
CA LYS A 238 18.82 17.04 -13.08
C LYS A 238 17.87 17.42 -11.95
N CYS A 239 17.58 16.51 -11.02
CA CYS A 239 16.66 16.77 -9.91
C CYS A 239 17.24 17.80 -8.94
N LYS A 240 16.36 18.67 -8.46
CA LYS A 240 16.66 19.77 -7.54
C LYS A 240 16.08 19.53 -6.14
N PHE A 241 15.20 18.54 -6.01
CA PHE A 241 14.57 18.18 -4.75
C PHE A 241 14.54 16.67 -4.57
N VAL A 242 14.56 16.25 -3.31
CA VAL A 242 14.27 14.88 -2.89
C VAL A 242 13.19 14.97 -1.81
N GLU A 243 12.10 14.28 -2.04
CA GLU A 243 11.04 14.06 -1.06
C GLU A 243 11.25 12.70 -0.38
N LEU A 244 11.09 12.65 0.94
CA LEU A 244 11.34 11.49 1.79
C LEU A 244 10.12 11.17 2.65
N TRP A 245 9.73 9.91 2.70
CA TRP A 245 8.79 9.38 3.68
C TRP A 245 9.13 7.93 3.97
N ALA A 246 8.63 7.39 5.08
CA ALA A 246 8.85 6.00 5.44
C ALA A 246 7.54 5.29 5.78
N HIS A 247 7.58 3.97 5.74
CA HIS A 247 6.48 3.11 6.14
C HIS A 247 6.99 2.00 7.04
N ASN A 248 6.20 1.70 8.07
CA ASN A 248 6.43 0.58 8.97
C ASN A 248 5.10 -0.20 9.08
N ARG A 249 4.86 -1.12 8.15
CA ARG A 249 3.55 -1.77 7.96
C ARG A 249 3.59 -3.25 8.38
N PRO A 250 2.53 -3.79 9.02
CA PRO A 250 2.44 -5.22 9.29
C PRO A 250 2.51 -6.07 8.03
N HIS A 251 2.85 -7.35 8.16
CA HIS A 251 2.94 -8.31 7.07
C HIS A 251 1.68 -8.32 6.19
N ALA A 252 0.50 -8.49 6.81
CA ALA A 252 -0.78 -8.56 6.12
C ALA A 252 -1.33 -7.20 5.64
N SER A 253 -0.49 -6.17 5.53
CA SER A 253 -0.90 -4.82 5.12
C SER A 253 -0.22 -4.41 3.81
N GLY A 254 -1.02 -3.95 2.86
CA GLY A 254 -0.55 -3.43 1.58
C GLY A 254 -0.54 -1.91 1.49
N HIS A 255 -0.48 -1.43 0.26
CA HIS A 255 -0.68 -0.04 -0.13
C HIS A 255 -1.36 0.00 -1.50
N GLN A 256 -2.44 0.79 -1.60
CA GLN A 256 -3.21 0.99 -2.83
C GLN A 256 -2.33 1.33 -4.03
N LEU A 257 -2.73 0.87 -5.22
CA LEU A 257 -2.04 1.27 -6.44
C LEU A 257 -2.29 2.75 -6.71
N HIS A 258 -1.22 3.49 -6.92
CA HIS A 258 -1.26 4.93 -7.12
C HIS A 258 -0.11 5.39 -8.03
N PHE A 259 -0.22 6.64 -8.47
CA PHE A 259 0.88 7.37 -9.07
C PHE A 259 1.46 8.30 -8.00
N ASP A 260 2.78 8.37 -7.90
CA ASP A 260 3.40 9.37 -7.05
C ASP A 260 3.13 10.74 -7.62
N SER A 261 2.46 11.59 -6.85
CA SER A 261 2.01 12.89 -7.32
C SER A 261 2.30 13.96 -6.29
N ASP A 262 2.78 15.12 -6.77
CA ASP A 262 2.85 16.32 -5.94
C ASP A 262 1.44 16.62 -5.40
N ASP A 263 1.35 16.90 -4.10
CA ASP A 263 0.08 17.16 -3.40
C ASP A 263 -0.98 16.06 -3.49
N GLU A 264 -0.60 14.79 -3.64
CA GLU A 264 -1.59 13.70 -3.83
C GLU A 264 -2.50 13.95 -5.06
N GLY A 265 -2.04 14.79 -6.01
CA GLY A 265 -2.74 15.10 -7.25
C GLY A 265 -3.65 16.34 -7.17
N ASN A 266 -3.69 17.03 -6.02
CA ASN A 266 -4.37 18.33 -5.93
C ASN A 266 -3.73 19.30 -6.96
N ASP A 267 -4.57 20.01 -7.73
CA ASP A 267 -4.15 20.91 -8.82
C ASP A 267 -3.45 20.23 -10.02
N GLY A 268 -3.63 18.92 -10.17
CA GLY A 268 -3.17 18.15 -11.32
C GLY A 268 -1.96 17.26 -11.02
N VAL A 269 -1.80 16.21 -11.81
CA VAL A 269 -0.81 15.18 -11.53
C VAL A 269 0.57 15.57 -12.08
N ARG A 270 1.51 15.81 -11.17
CA ARG A 270 2.95 15.96 -11.46
C ARG A 270 3.69 14.82 -10.80
N ASN A 271 4.48 14.06 -11.56
CA ASN A 271 5.21 12.90 -11.04
C ASN A 271 6.70 13.19 -10.83
N PRO A 272 7.38 12.49 -9.91
CA PRO A 272 8.82 12.56 -9.79
C PRO A 272 9.50 11.96 -11.02
N VAL A 273 10.78 12.28 -11.22
CA VAL A 273 11.60 11.66 -12.27
C VAL A 273 11.78 10.18 -11.98
N ILE A 274 12.10 9.86 -10.73
CA ILE A 274 12.09 8.50 -10.21
C ILE A 274 11.58 8.50 -8.78
N SER A 275 11.04 7.36 -8.39
CA SER A 275 10.77 7.01 -7.00
C SER A 275 11.56 5.79 -6.60
N THR A 276 11.85 5.69 -5.31
CA THR A 276 12.70 4.64 -4.77
C THR A 276 12.13 4.03 -3.52
N ILE A 277 12.47 2.76 -3.29
CA ILE A 277 12.11 1.98 -2.11
C ILE A 277 13.40 1.35 -1.58
N LEU A 278 13.84 1.79 -0.41
CA LEU A 278 14.88 1.12 0.38
C LEU A 278 14.21 0.20 1.39
N TYR A 279 14.58 -1.08 1.36
CA TYR A 279 14.10 -2.10 2.27
C TYR A 279 14.98 -2.19 3.52
N LEU A 280 14.37 -1.98 4.69
CA LEU A 280 15.07 -1.86 5.98
C LEU A 280 14.77 -3.00 6.95
N SER A 281 13.72 -3.79 6.74
CA SER A 281 13.45 -4.98 7.57
C SER A 281 14.62 -5.97 7.50
N ASP A 282 14.94 -6.62 8.62
CA ASP A 282 16.01 -7.62 8.72
C ASP A 282 15.68 -8.96 8.06
N CYS A 283 14.41 -9.36 8.08
CA CYS A 283 13.99 -10.61 7.47
C CYS A 283 13.50 -10.37 6.02
N PRO A 284 13.95 -11.19 5.05
CA PRO A 284 13.49 -11.10 3.68
C PRO A 284 12.01 -11.52 3.57
N ASN A 285 11.33 -11.04 2.53
CA ASN A 285 9.95 -11.40 2.19
C ASN A 285 8.90 -11.07 3.28
N ILE A 286 9.19 -10.17 4.23
CA ILE A 286 8.16 -9.62 5.12
C ILE A 286 7.27 -8.65 4.35
N GLY A 287 5.96 -8.75 4.57
CA GLY A 287 4.94 -8.06 3.79
C GLY A 287 4.76 -8.70 2.42
N GLY A 288 4.05 -8.02 1.54
CA GLY A 288 3.99 -8.41 0.13
C GLY A 288 4.99 -7.64 -0.73
N PRO A 289 5.17 -8.08 -1.98
CA PRO A 289 6.04 -7.43 -2.94
C PRO A 289 5.51 -6.04 -3.30
N SER A 290 6.44 -5.13 -3.61
CA SER A 290 6.10 -3.95 -4.40
C SER A 290 5.72 -4.38 -5.80
N LEU A 291 4.56 -3.94 -6.27
CA LEU A 291 4.13 -4.11 -7.66
C LEU A 291 4.40 -2.82 -8.41
N ILE A 292 5.24 -2.88 -9.43
CA ILE A 292 5.46 -1.80 -10.39
C ILE A 292 4.82 -2.25 -11.70
N THR A 293 4.02 -1.41 -12.34
CA THR A 293 3.35 -1.76 -13.60
C THR A 293 3.88 -0.96 -14.79
N ASN A 294 3.40 -1.28 -15.99
CA ASN A 294 3.63 -0.46 -17.18
C ASN A 294 2.53 0.59 -17.43
N GLN A 295 1.50 0.66 -16.59
CA GLN A 295 0.42 1.62 -16.74
C GLN A 295 0.89 3.03 -16.34
N ARG A 296 0.51 4.01 -17.14
CA ARG A 296 0.83 5.44 -17.00
C ARG A 296 -0.47 6.25 -16.93
N LEU A 297 -0.37 7.51 -16.53
CA LEU A 297 -1.54 8.40 -16.41
C LEU A 297 -2.31 8.61 -17.72
N ASP A 298 -1.60 8.57 -18.85
CA ASP A 298 -2.16 8.71 -20.20
C ASP A 298 -2.60 7.37 -20.81
N SER A 299 -2.52 6.27 -20.04
CA SER A 299 -2.96 4.96 -20.50
C SER A 299 -4.48 4.93 -20.61
N THR A 300 -4.98 4.46 -21.76
CA THR A 300 -6.41 4.21 -21.97
C THR A 300 -6.83 2.82 -21.53
N GLN A 301 -5.86 1.92 -21.32
CA GLN A 301 -6.06 0.53 -20.92
C GLN A 301 -5.34 0.24 -19.59
N LEU A 302 -5.80 -0.80 -18.90
CA LEU A 302 -5.16 -1.33 -17.70
C LEU A 302 -3.74 -1.88 -18.01
N ALA A 303 -2.90 -1.96 -16.97
CA ALA A 303 -1.55 -2.49 -17.10
C ALA A 303 -1.54 -3.91 -17.70
N SER A 304 -0.81 -4.06 -18.80
CA SER A 304 -0.56 -5.37 -19.42
C SER A 304 0.63 -6.11 -18.80
N LYS A 305 1.50 -5.42 -18.06
CA LYS A 305 2.67 -6.04 -17.40
C LYS A 305 2.93 -5.48 -16.02
N GLY A 306 3.46 -6.33 -15.15
CA GLY A 306 3.92 -5.97 -13.82
C GLY A 306 5.27 -6.58 -13.48
N TRP A 307 5.93 -5.99 -12.49
CA TRP A 307 7.16 -6.49 -11.89
C TRP A 307 6.97 -6.50 -10.38
N LEU A 308 6.98 -7.70 -9.80
CA LEU A 308 6.90 -7.91 -8.37
C LEU A 308 8.32 -7.91 -7.79
N VAL A 309 8.55 -7.05 -6.81
CA VAL A 309 9.83 -6.98 -6.10
C VAL A 309 9.60 -7.26 -4.63
N HIS A 310 10.04 -8.42 -4.19
CA HIS A 310 9.99 -8.84 -2.79
C HIS A 310 10.92 -8.00 -1.91
N SER A 311 10.53 -7.85 -0.64
CA SER A 311 11.36 -7.20 0.36
C SER A 311 12.62 -8.01 0.65
N GLN A 312 13.75 -7.32 0.74
CA GLN A 312 15.05 -7.91 1.04
C GLN A 312 15.89 -6.85 1.75
N PRO A 313 16.56 -7.15 2.87
CA PRO A 313 17.43 -6.18 3.53
C PRO A 313 18.46 -5.61 2.55
N LYS A 314 18.77 -4.31 2.67
CA LYS A 314 19.76 -3.60 1.83
C LYS A 314 19.39 -3.50 0.34
N ARG A 315 18.18 -3.93 -0.07
CA ARG A 315 17.71 -3.79 -1.44
C ARG A 315 17.20 -2.37 -1.70
N LEU A 316 17.60 -1.82 -2.84
CA LEU A 316 17.02 -0.63 -3.43
C LEU A 316 16.19 -1.03 -4.64
N VAL A 317 14.98 -0.49 -4.74
CA VAL A 317 14.20 -0.44 -5.98
C VAL A 317 14.12 1.01 -6.42
N ALA A 318 14.39 1.28 -7.68
CA ALA A 318 14.17 2.58 -8.30
C ALA A 318 13.29 2.40 -9.53
N PHE A 319 12.26 3.21 -9.71
CA PHE A 319 11.34 3.11 -10.84
C PHE A 319 10.97 4.48 -11.37
N ASP A 320 10.54 4.52 -12.63
CA ASP A 320 10.00 5.73 -13.27
C ASP A 320 8.79 6.23 -12.47
N GLY A 321 8.85 7.46 -11.94
CA GLY A 321 7.82 8.00 -11.06
C GLY A 321 6.42 8.14 -11.71
N LYS A 322 6.33 7.99 -13.03
CA LYS A 322 5.08 8.12 -13.80
C LYS A 322 4.28 6.82 -13.93
N VAL A 323 4.76 5.71 -13.38
CA VAL A 323 4.06 4.42 -13.52
C VAL A 323 3.20 4.10 -12.30
N LEU A 324 2.08 3.42 -12.54
CA LEU A 324 1.20 2.95 -11.49
C LEU A 324 1.90 1.85 -10.70
N HIS A 325 1.89 1.97 -9.38
CA HIS A 325 2.58 1.05 -8.49
C HIS A 325 1.92 1.01 -7.11
N GLY A 326 2.27 0.01 -6.31
CA GLY A 326 1.84 -0.09 -4.92
C GLY A 326 2.49 -1.27 -4.23
N VAL A 327 1.90 -1.72 -3.12
CA VAL A 327 2.46 -2.81 -2.31
C VAL A 327 1.36 -3.83 -2.08
N VAL A 328 1.49 -5.02 -2.64
CA VAL A 328 0.55 -6.12 -2.39
C VAL A 328 0.60 -6.47 -0.89
N PRO A 329 -0.52 -6.81 -0.21
CA PRO A 329 -0.44 -7.28 1.16
C PRO A 329 0.32 -8.61 1.25
N GLY A 330 1.03 -8.83 2.36
CA GLY A 330 1.68 -10.11 2.62
C GLY A 330 0.66 -11.23 2.64
N LYS A 331 0.96 -12.33 1.94
CA LYS A 331 0.13 -13.53 1.92
C LYS A 331 0.55 -14.52 2.98
N GLY A 332 -0.43 -15.14 3.63
CA GLY A 332 -0.19 -16.07 4.73
C GLY A 332 0.26 -15.33 6.00
N VAL A 333 1.23 -15.92 6.68
CA VAL A 333 1.80 -15.40 7.93
C VAL A 333 3.22 -14.87 7.70
N PRO A 334 3.74 -13.99 8.58
CA PRO A 334 5.11 -13.50 8.47
C PRO A 334 6.13 -14.63 8.39
N PRO A 335 7.21 -14.49 7.58
CA PRO A 335 8.29 -15.45 7.58
C PRO A 335 8.98 -15.49 8.95
N ILE A 336 9.39 -16.69 9.37
CA ILE A 336 10.22 -16.88 10.57
C ILE A 336 11.64 -16.44 10.20
N ASP A 337 12.23 -15.59 11.04
CA ASP A 337 13.66 -15.30 10.95
C ASP A 337 14.43 -16.53 11.42
N GLU A 338 15.15 -17.19 10.51
CA GLU A 338 15.90 -18.41 10.80
C GLU A 338 17.03 -18.20 11.82
N CYS A 339 17.54 -16.96 11.95
CA CYS A 339 18.65 -16.64 12.86
C CYS A 339 18.17 -16.41 14.29
N THR A 340 17.05 -15.71 14.47
CA THR A 340 16.53 -15.35 15.80
C THR A 340 15.42 -16.28 16.28
N GLY A 341 14.76 -17.00 15.36
CA GLY A 341 13.53 -17.74 15.62
C GLY A 341 12.32 -16.83 15.87
N GLU A 342 12.47 -15.52 15.74
CA GLU A 342 11.39 -14.56 15.89
C GLU A 342 10.61 -14.40 14.58
N THR A 343 9.37 -13.93 14.68
CA THR A 343 8.53 -13.61 13.52
C THR A 343 8.44 -12.09 13.36
N PRO A 344 9.45 -11.44 12.74
CA PRO A 344 9.39 -10.02 12.50
C PRO A 344 8.17 -9.71 11.64
N ASN A 345 7.18 -9.06 12.24
CA ASN A 345 5.85 -8.95 11.64
C ASN A 345 5.67 -7.68 10.81
N ARG A 346 6.74 -6.90 10.55
CA ARG A 346 6.64 -5.60 9.84
C ARG A 346 7.63 -5.40 8.71
N ARG A 347 7.10 -4.92 7.59
CA ARG A 347 7.83 -4.42 6.43
C ARG A 347 8.13 -2.94 6.64
N VAL A 348 9.41 -2.62 6.78
CA VAL A 348 9.92 -1.26 6.99
C VAL A 348 10.63 -0.79 5.73
N THR A 349 10.21 0.35 5.20
CA THR A 349 10.79 0.95 4.00
C THR A 349 10.98 2.45 4.12
N LEU A 350 12.07 2.94 3.53
CA LEU A 350 12.33 4.35 3.31
C LEU A 350 12.15 4.65 1.82
N MET A 351 11.29 5.61 1.51
CA MET A 351 11.01 6.04 0.16
C MET A 351 11.67 7.38 -0.12
N MET A 352 12.26 7.51 -1.30
CA MET A 352 12.76 8.80 -1.81
C MET A 352 12.27 9.03 -3.23
N ALA A 353 11.59 10.15 -3.45
CA ALA A 353 11.19 10.62 -4.78
C ALA A 353 12.07 11.80 -5.22
N PHE A 354 12.59 11.71 -6.45
CA PHE A 354 13.51 12.70 -7.01
C PHE A 354 12.80 13.62 -7.99
N TRP A 355 12.72 14.90 -7.65
CA TRP A 355 11.91 15.88 -8.37
C TRP A 355 12.78 16.91 -9.11
N LYS A 356 12.38 17.25 -10.34
CA LYS A 356 12.90 18.45 -11.03
C LYS A 356 12.40 19.70 -10.32
N GLU A 357 11.10 19.74 -10.05
CA GLU A 357 10.41 20.78 -9.29
C GLU A 357 9.33 20.10 -8.43
N ILE A 358 9.13 20.60 -7.21
CA ILE A 358 8.04 20.22 -6.29
C ILE A 358 7.70 21.44 -5.44
N GLN A 359 6.43 21.61 -5.09
CA GLN A 359 6.02 22.64 -4.15
C GLN A 359 6.29 22.18 -2.71
N ILE A 360 7.12 22.94 -1.99
CA ILE A 360 7.33 22.73 -0.55
C ILE A 360 6.22 23.46 0.19
N ARG A 361 5.52 22.76 1.09
CA ARG A 361 4.33 23.27 1.78
C ARG A 361 4.61 23.52 3.25
N ASP A 362 4.49 24.77 3.66
CA ASP A 362 4.51 25.13 5.08
C ASP A 362 3.22 24.69 5.78
N GLY A 363 3.32 24.47 7.09
CA GLY A 363 2.21 24.15 7.96
C GLY A 363 2.63 23.31 9.15
N ASP A 364 1.75 23.21 10.12
CA ASP A 364 1.99 22.47 11.35
C ASP A 364 1.63 20.99 11.16
N GLY A 365 2.37 20.12 11.86
CA GLY A 365 2.12 18.68 11.90
C GLY A 365 2.41 17.91 10.59
N PRO A 366 1.98 16.64 10.54
CA PRO A 366 2.10 15.78 9.35
C PRO A 366 1.47 16.43 8.12
N GLY A 367 2.09 16.24 6.95
CA GLY A 367 1.54 16.70 5.69
C GLY A 367 2.47 16.43 4.49
N SER A 368 1.92 16.57 3.29
CA SER A 368 2.65 16.37 2.04
C SER A 368 3.71 17.46 1.83
N ALA A 369 4.90 17.03 1.41
CA ALA A 369 6.02 17.85 0.99
C ALA A 369 6.42 18.97 1.98
N ARG A 370 6.46 18.65 3.28
CA ARG A 370 6.90 19.58 4.33
C ARG A 370 8.38 19.95 4.15
N PRO A 371 8.81 21.16 4.56
CA PRO A 371 10.24 21.46 4.62
C PRO A 371 10.94 20.54 5.62
N TRP A 372 12.15 20.09 5.30
CA TRP A 372 12.97 19.34 6.26
C TRP A 372 13.14 20.11 7.58
N PRO A 373 12.99 19.45 8.76
CA PRO A 373 13.15 20.12 10.05
C PRO A 373 14.51 20.81 10.17
N LYS A 374 14.52 22.11 10.49
CA LYS A 374 15.75 22.91 10.55
C LYS A 374 16.70 22.35 11.61
N THR A 375 17.90 21.90 11.20
CA THR A 375 18.89 21.21 12.04
C THR A 375 19.58 22.07 13.11
N LYS A 376 19.46 23.40 13.03
CA LYS A 376 20.08 24.35 13.98
C LYS A 376 19.12 24.87 15.05
N SER A 377 17.88 24.38 15.08
CA SER A 377 16.92 24.71 16.14
C SER A 377 17.16 23.81 17.34
N LYS A 378 16.98 24.33 18.57
CA LYS A 378 16.89 23.49 19.77
C LYS A 378 15.78 22.42 19.66
N HIS A 379 14.82 22.65 18.74
CA HIS A 379 13.65 21.81 18.51
C HIS A 379 13.76 20.85 17.31
N THR A 380 14.95 20.60 16.74
CA THR A 380 15.05 19.55 15.70
C THR A 380 14.72 18.18 16.30
N PRO A 381 13.75 17.43 15.75
CA PRO A 381 13.42 16.08 16.21
C PRO A 381 14.63 15.14 16.16
N SER A 382 14.68 14.14 17.05
CA SER A 382 15.83 13.23 17.15
C SER A 382 16.04 12.45 15.85
N TRP A 383 14.97 11.94 15.23
CA TRP A 383 15.02 11.23 13.95
C TRP A 383 15.68 12.07 12.84
N ALA A 384 15.37 13.37 12.79
CA ALA A 384 15.93 14.28 11.80
C ALA A 384 17.42 14.56 12.08
N LYS A 385 17.82 14.63 13.35
CA LYS A 385 19.24 14.74 13.76
C LYS A 385 20.01 13.47 13.40
N GLN A 386 19.46 12.29 13.68
CA GLN A 386 20.06 11.00 13.34
C GLN A 386 20.27 10.89 11.83
N LEU A 387 19.29 11.27 11.01
CA LEU A 387 19.42 11.25 9.55
C LEU A 387 20.37 12.32 8.99
N THR A 388 20.67 13.38 9.74
CA THR A 388 21.58 14.46 9.28
C THR A 388 22.90 14.50 10.05
N CYS A 389 23.20 13.47 10.84
CA CYS A 389 24.45 13.35 11.56
C CYS A 389 25.64 13.36 10.59
N GLN A 390 26.76 13.93 11.03
CA GLN A 390 27.98 13.87 10.23
C GLN A 390 28.48 12.43 10.18
N THR A 391 28.81 11.99 8.98
CA THR A 391 29.45 10.69 8.76
C THR A 391 30.81 10.89 8.13
N VAL A 392 31.72 9.95 8.37
CA VAL A 392 33.03 9.95 7.71
C VAL A 392 32.80 9.85 6.20
N GLN A 393 33.50 10.68 5.42
CA GLN A 393 33.47 10.60 3.96
C GLN A 393 34.02 9.24 3.54
N VAL A 394 33.13 8.36 3.08
CA VAL A 394 33.50 7.10 2.43
C VAL A 394 33.10 7.24 0.97
N LYS A 395 34.08 7.05 0.08
CA LYS A 395 33.82 6.94 -1.37
C LYS A 395 32.78 5.83 -1.58
N HIS A 396 31.71 6.12 -2.31
CA HIS A 396 30.70 5.11 -2.60
C HIS A 396 31.34 3.95 -3.37
N ASP A 397 31.26 2.75 -2.81
CA ASP A 397 31.60 1.52 -3.51
C ASP A 397 30.31 0.85 -3.98
N TYR A 398 30.24 0.56 -5.27
CA TYR A 398 29.12 -0.13 -5.90
C TYR A 398 29.46 -1.57 -6.27
N LYS A 399 30.67 -2.05 -5.96
CA LYS A 399 31.10 -3.43 -6.28
C LYS A 399 30.23 -4.49 -5.59
N SER A 400 29.67 -4.18 -4.42
CA SER A 400 28.74 -5.07 -3.73
C SER A 400 27.34 -5.06 -4.32
N CYS A 401 26.96 -4.01 -5.06
CA CYS A 401 25.64 -3.88 -5.62
C CYS A 401 25.42 -4.95 -6.70
N GLN A 402 24.32 -5.69 -6.59
CA GLN A 402 23.95 -6.71 -7.56
C GLN A 402 22.65 -6.30 -8.22
N ALA A 403 22.69 -6.06 -9.53
CA ALA A 403 21.48 -5.85 -10.30
C ALA A 403 20.71 -7.17 -10.39
N VAL A 404 19.46 -7.15 -9.94
CA VAL A 404 18.55 -8.29 -9.97
C VAL A 404 17.28 -7.90 -10.72
N ASP A 405 16.60 -8.90 -11.28
CA ASP A 405 15.31 -8.70 -11.94
C ASP A 405 14.17 -8.88 -10.94
N GLY A 406 13.13 -8.04 -11.05
CA GLY A 406 11.85 -8.33 -10.44
C GLY A 406 11.17 -9.52 -11.12
N ILE A 407 10.21 -10.15 -10.43
CA ILE A 407 9.40 -11.21 -11.04
C ILE A 407 8.42 -10.55 -12.00
N GLU A 408 8.69 -10.69 -13.30
CA GLU A 408 7.81 -10.20 -14.35
C GLU A 408 6.52 -11.05 -14.39
N ILE A 409 5.37 -10.37 -14.48
CA ILE A 409 4.05 -10.98 -14.68
C ILE A 409 3.44 -10.43 -15.97
N ASP A 410 2.87 -11.33 -16.77
CA ASP A 410 2.34 -11.02 -18.10
C ASP A 410 0.89 -10.48 -18.09
N HIS A 411 0.26 -10.40 -16.92
CA HIS A 411 -1.04 -9.76 -16.71
C HIS A 411 -1.14 -9.28 -15.27
N VAL A 412 -1.67 -8.07 -15.07
CA VAL A 412 -1.84 -7.46 -13.74
C VAL A 412 -3.29 -7.55 -13.27
N TYR A 413 -4.23 -7.59 -14.21
CA TYR A 413 -5.67 -7.53 -13.96
C TYR A 413 -6.40 -8.69 -14.61
N GLU A 414 -7.48 -9.13 -13.98
CA GLU A 414 -8.35 -10.18 -14.47
C GLU A 414 -9.82 -9.94 -14.10
N HIS A 415 -10.71 -10.57 -14.84
CA HIS A 415 -12.12 -10.70 -14.48
C HIS A 415 -12.24 -11.48 -13.17
N LEU A 416 -13.35 -11.31 -12.44
CA LEU A 416 -13.54 -11.98 -11.15
C LEU A 416 -13.46 -13.52 -11.22
N ASN A 417 -13.72 -14.10 -12.40
CA ASN A 417 -13.60 -15.54 -12.66
C ASN A 417 -12.19 -16.02 -13.01
N GLY A 418 -11.17 -15.15 -12.97
CA GLY A 418 -9.76 -15.49 -13.24
C GLY A 418 -9.35 -15.46 -14.72
N ARG A 419 -10.22 -14.96 -15.62
CA ARG A 419 -9.82 -14.75 -17.03
C ARG A 419 -9.08 -13.42 -17.16
N CYS A 420 -8.00 -13.39 -17.93
CA CYS A 420 -7.24 -12.17 -18.20
C CYS A 420 -8.15 -11.03 -18.66
N TRP A 421 -7.87 -9.82 -18.18
CA TRP A 421 -8.53 -8.62 -18.69
C TRP A 421 -7.94 -8.26 -20.06
N GLU A 422 -8.71 -8.44 -21.13
CA GLU A 422 -8.26 -8.24 -22.51
C GLU A 422 -8.29 -6.76 -22.93
N GLU A 423 -7.48 -6.40 -23.94
CA GLU A 423 -7.30 -5.02 -24.42
C GLU A 423 -8.56 -4.40 -25.04
N ASP A 424 -9.56 -5.18 -25.42
CA ASP A 424 -10.83 -4.71 -25.96
C ASP A 424 -11.86 -4.36 -24.87
N ASN A 425 -11.60 -4.74 -23.61
CA ASN A 425 -12.46 -4.39 -22.51
C ASN A 425 -12.28 -2.89 -22.15
N PRO A 426 -13.37 -2.16 -21.89
CA PRO A 426 -13.29 -0.78 -21.44
C PRO A 426 -12.55 -0.71 -20.11
N MET A 427 -11.73 0.32 -19.89
CA MET A 427 -11.07 0.52 -18.60
C MET A 427 -12.16 0.65 -17.50
N PRO A 428 -12.18 -0.23 -16.49
CA PRO A 428 -13.13 -0.12 -15.40
C PRO A 428 -12.83 1.12 -14.56
N GLU A 429 -13.85 1.66 -13.90
CA GLU A 429 -13.65 2.71 -12.91
C GLU A 429 -12.80 2.20 -11.75
N TYR A 430 -12.07 3.08 -11.06
CA TYR A 430 -11.18 2.69 -9.97
C TYR A 430 -11.91 1.86 -8.89
N ASP A 431 -13.14 2.24 -8.55
CA ASP A 431 -13.98 1.58 -7.55
C ASP A 431 -14.56 0.23 -8.02
N ASP A 432 -14.50 -0.07 -9.33
CA ASP A 432 -14.92 -1.35 -9.91
C ASP A 432 -13.80 -2.42 -9.85
N ILE A 433 -12.58 -2.04 -9.45
CA ILE A 433 -11.41 -2.90 -9.39
C ILE A 433 -11.11 -3.31 -7.95
N PHE A 434 -11.19 -4.60 -7.65
CA PHE A 434 -10.71 -5.13 -6.39
C PHE A 434 -9.18 -5.25 -6.37
N GLN A 435 -8.53 -4.47 -5.50
CA GLN A 435 -7.07 -4.47 -5.40
C GLN A 435 -6.54 -5.11 -4.10
N GLY A 436 -7.42 -5.47 -3.16
CA GLY A 436 -7.04 -6.13 -1.91
C GLY A 436 -6.37 -5.21 -0.88
N PHE A 437 -6.87 -4.00 -0.65
CA PHE A 437 -6.30 -3.05 0.31
C PHE A 437 -7.30 -2.57 1.35
#